data_AF-A0A2G9Y1I7-F1
#
_entry.id   AF-A0A2G9Y1I7-F1
#
_cell.length_a   1.000
_cell.length_b   1.000
_cell.length_c   1.000
_cell.angle_alpha   90.00
_cell.angle_beta   90.00
_cell.angle_gamma   90.00
#
_symmetry.space_group_name_H-M   'P 1'
#
loop_
_entity.id
_entity.type
_entity.pdbx_description
1 polymer ?
#
loop_
_entity_poly.entity_id
_entity_poly.type
_entity_poly.pdbx_seq_one_letter_code
_entity_poly.pdbx_strand_id
1 'polypeptide(L)'
;MNEKLKLYLKKIDSKLFGEPEIFTKSFEGSLCDISTNWKDVISLYLTIDKDKIIAMNGKCGPCDPYAYAALYGLMKVIPGHRTYEINLSNNDLKEKFIKETEIDMDEEMIFHYETILRMLADILKKDNI
;
A
#
# COMPACT_ATOMS: atom_id res chain seq x y z
N MET A 1 14.32 2.56 -20.62
CA MET A 1 14.00 4.01 -20.48
C MET A 1 15.29 4.81 -20.64
N ASN A 2 15.31 5.80 -21.55
CA ASN A 2 16.51 6.57 -21.91
C ASN A 2 17.05 7.41 -20.74
N GLU A 3 18.35 7.35 -20.45
CA GLU A 3 18.99 8.09 -19.35
C GLU A 3 18.84 9.61 -19.44
N LYS A 4 18.87 10.16 -20.66
CA LYS A 4 18.66 11.60 -20.87
C LYS A 4 17.27 12.03 -20.43
N LEU A 5 16.27 11.18 -20.63
CA LEU A 5 14.89 11.44 -20.21
C LEU A 5 14.76 11.40 -18.69
N LYS A 6 15.42 10.44 -18.01
CA LYS A 6 15.46 10.39 -16.53
C LYS A 6 16.05 11.65 -15.92
N LEU A 7 17.18 12.14 -16.46
CA LEU A 7 17.85 13.35 -15.99
C LEU A 7 17.03 14.62 -16.23
N TYR A 8 16.33 14.69 -17.37
CA TYR A 8 15.44 15.79 -17.70
C TYR A 8 14.24 15.86 -16.74
N LEU A 9 13.60 14.71 -16.46
CA LEU A 9 12.49 14.64 -15.50
C LEU A 9 12.92 15.05 -14.10
N LYS A 10 14.07 14.57 -13.60
CA LYS A 10 14.63 15.00 -12.30
C LYS A 10 14.89 16.51 -12.22
N LYS A 11 15.31 17.15 -13.32
CA LYS A 11 15.54 18.60 -13.37
C LYS A 11 14.26 19.43 -13.37
N ILE A 12 13.18 18.90 -13.94
CA ILE A 12 11.86 19.54 -13.90
C ILE A 12 11.31 19.48 -12.48
N ASP A 13 11.38 18.29 -11.88
CA ASP A 13 10.84 18.02 -10.54
C ASP A 13 11.49 18.92 -9.47
N SER A 14 12.83 18.98 -9.46
CA SER A 14 13.58 19.79 -8.49
C SER A 14 13.41 21.31 -8.69
N LYS A 15 13.14 21.77 -9.91
CA LYS A 15 12.87 23.19 -10.21
C LYS A 15 11.46 23.63 -9.86
N LEU A 16 10.49 22.71 -9.89
CA LEU A 16 9.08 23.04 -9.62
C LEU A 16 8.71 22.89 -8.15
N PHE A 17 9.36 21.98 -7.40
CA PHE A 17 8.87 21.59 -6.07
C PHE A 17 9.90 21.59 -4.93
N GLY A 18 11.15 21.98 -5.14
CA GLY A 18 12.21 21.68 -4.16
C GLY A 18 12.37 20.16 -4.01
N GLU A 19 13.10 19.66 -3.00
CA GLU A 19 12.91 18.24 -2.65
C GLU A 19 11.44 18.05 -2.25
N PRO A 20 10.69 17.12 -2.85
CA PRO A 20 9.30 16.95 -2.52
C PRO A 20 9.19 16.50 -1.06
N GLU A 21 8.77 17.41 -0.17
CA GLU A 21 8.39 17.03 1.20
C GLU A 21 7.30 15.95 1.16
N ILE A 22 6.45 16.01 0.12
CA ILE A 22 5.35 15.08 -0.13
C ILE A 22 5.59 14.33 -1.45
N PHE A 23 5.62 13.00 -1.40
CA PHE A 23 5.73 12.16 -2.59
C PHE A 23 4.55 11.20 -2.75
N THR A 24 4.20 10.91 -4.00
CA THR A 24 3.16 9.92 -4.34
C THR A 24 3.80 8.66 -4.92
N LYS A 25 3.51 7.48 -4.34
CA LYS A 25 3.94 6.18 -4.87
C LYS A 25 2.76 5.42 -5.45
N SER A 26 2.93 4.87 -6.64
CA SER A 26 1.98 3.95 -7.26
C SER A 26 2.62 2.58 -7.48
N PHE A 27 1.91 1.50 -7.19
CA PHE A 27 2.38 0.16 -7.49
C PHE A 27 1.25 -0.79 -7.85
N GLU A 28 1.61 -1.85 -8.57
CA GLU A 28 0.72 -2.93 -8.94
C GLU A 28 1.30 -4.25 -8.43
N GLY A 29 0.46 -5.11 -7.88
CA GLY A 29 0.82 -6.47 -7.52
C GLY A 29 -0.33 -7.44 -7.72
N SER A 30 -0.05 -8.73 -7.56
CA SER A 30 -1.05 -9.79 -7.75
C SER A 30 -1.28 -10.54 -6.44
N LEU A 31 -2.53 -10.69 -6.05
CA LEU A 31 -2.98 -11.63 -5.02
C LEU A 31 -3.51 -12.89 -5.71
N CYS A 32 -3.18 -14.06 -5.18
CA CYS A 32 -3.83 -15.31 -5.58
C CYS A 32 -4.86 -15.67 -4.50
N ASP A 33 -6.12 -15.86 -4.89
CA ASP A 33 -7.14 -16.47 -4.03
C ASP A 33 -6.72 -17.92 -3.70
N ILE A 34 -6.89 -18.33 -2.43
CA ILE A 34 -6.56 -19.66 -1.92
C ILE A 34 -7.42 -20.74 -2.61
N SER A 35 -8.61 -20.37 -3.10
CA SER A 35 -9.66 -21.27 -3.55
C SER A 35 -9.80 -21.42 -5.07
N THR A 36 -9.42 -20.41 -5.88
CA THR A 36 -9.83 -20.38 -7.30
C THR A 36 -8.74 -20.21 -8.37
N ASN A 37 -7.44 -20.10 -8.03
CA ASN A 37 -6.34 -19.80 -8.99
C ASN A 37 -6.46 -18.45 -9.74
N TRP A 38 -7.40 -17.57 -9.37
CA TRP A 38 -7.51 -16.25 -9.98
C TRP A 38 -6.47 -15.31 -9.37
N LYS A 39 -5.90 -14.48 -10.24
CA LYS A 39 -4.94 -13.44 -9.86
C LYS A 39 -5.65 -12.10 -9.84
N ASP A 40 -5.93 -11.58 -8.65
CA ASP A 40 -6.39 -10.21 -8.52
C ASP A 40 -5.22 -9.26 -8.64
N VAL A 41 -5.35 -8.26 -9.51
CA VAL A 41 -4.38 -7.17 -9.60
C VAL A 41 -4.82 -6.08 -8.63
N ILE A 42 -3.91 -5.72 -7.72
CA ILE A 42 -4.10 -4.61 -6.81
C ILE A 42 -3.20 -3.45 -7.24
N SER A 43 -3.81 -2.30 -7.48
CA SER A 43 -3.12 -1.02 -7.68
C SER A 43 -3.22 -0.19 -6.41
N LEU A 44 -2.10 0.31 -5.90
CA LEU A 44 -2.04 1.08 -4.66
C LEU A 44 -1.33 2.41 -4.89
N TYR A 45 -1.88 3.47 -4.30
CA TYR A 45 -1.39 4.84 -4.37
C TYR A 45 -1.21 5.39 -2.96
N LEU A 46 0.00 5.79 -2.59
CA LEU A 46 0.33 6.33 -1.26
C LEU A 46 0.80 7.76 -1.41
N THR A 47 0.32 8.66 -0.55
CA THR A 47 0.88 10.01 -0.36
C THR A 47 1.62 10.03 0.97
N ILE A 48 2.91 10.32 0.93
CA ILE A 48 3.80 10.29 2.09
C ILE A 48 4.45 11.65 2.25
N ASP A 49 4.37 12.21 3.46
CA ASP A 49 5.12 13.39 3.88
C ASP A 49 6.23 12.97 4.83
N LYS A 50 7.47 13.14 4.39
CA LYS A 50 8.68 12.62 5.07
C LYS A 50 8.58 11.11 5.26
N ASP A 51 8.17 10.67 6.44
CA ASP A 51 7.98 9.26 6.79
C ASP A 51 6.55 8.92 7.19
N LYS A 52 5.62 9.89 7.18
CA LYS A 52 4.23 9.70 7.57
C LYS A 52 3.35 9.50 6.34
N ILE A 53 2.54 8.45 6.34
CA ILE A 53 1.55 8.21 5.29
C ILE A 53 0.35 9.11 5.57
N ILE A 54 0.08 10.06 4.67
CA ILE A 54 -1.06 11.00 4.79
C ILE A 54 -2.30 10.41 4.13
N ALA A 55 -2.15 9.71 3.01
CA ALA A 55 -3.27 9.12 2.29
C ALA A 55 -2.88 7.81 1.61
N MET A 56 -3.87 6.95 1.46
CA MET A 56 -3.77 5.71 0.70
C MET A 56 -5.03 5.53 -0.13
N ASN A 57 -4.86 5.26 -1.42
CA ASN A 57 -5.93 4.86 -2.32
C ASN A 57 -5.57 3.53 -2.98
N GLY A 58 -6.58 2.77 -3.36
CA GLY A 58 -6.39 1.44 -3.91
C GLY A 58 -7.49 1.03 -4.87
N LYS A 59 -7.15 0.11 -5.76
CA LYS A 59 -8.09 -0.64 -6.59
C LYS A 59 -7.72 -2.11 -6.53
N CYS A 60 -8.71 -2.98 -6.42
CA CYS A 60 -8.56 -4.42 -6.56
C CYS A 60 -9.30 -4.87 -7.82
N GLY A 61 -8.88 -5.98 -8.43
CA GLY A 61 -9.67 -6.68 -9.44
C GLY A 61 -10.98 -7.24 -8.84
N PRO A 62 -12.02 -7.49 -9.64
CA PRO A 62 -13.37 -7.86 -9.17
C PRO A 62 -13.49 -9.27 -8.56
N CYS A 63 -12.40 -10.04 -8.42
CA CYS A 63 -12.51 -11.49 -8.29
C CYS A 63 -12.73 -11.96 -6.85
N ASP A 64 -12.12 -11.29 -5.86
CA ASP A 64 -12.15 -11.73 -4.46
C ASP A 64 -12.69 -10.66 -3.47
N PRO A 65 -13.86 -10.89 -2.84
CA PRO A 65 -14.42 -10.01 -1.82
C PRO A 65 -13.51 -9.78 -0.61
N TYR A 66 -12.74 -10.79 -0.18
CA TYR A 66 -11.82 -10.66 0.95
C TYR A 66 -10.65 -9.75 0.60
N ALA A 67 -10.13 -9.85 -0.62
CA ALA A 67 -9.11 -8.92 -1.12
C ALA A 67 -9.61 -7.47 -1.13
N TYR A 68 -10.85 -7.23 -1.55
CA TYR A 68 -11.47 -5.89 -1.47
C TYR A 68 -11.61 -5.40 -0.04
N ALA A 69 -12.19 -6.21 0.84
CA ALA A 69 -12.41 -5.82 2.22
C ALA A 69 -11.09 -5.50 2.94
N ALA A 70 -10.07 -6.35 2.74
CA ALA A 70 -8.72 -6.11 3.25
C ALA A 70 -8.12 -4.81 2.69
N LEU A 71 -8.22 -4.58 1.38
CA LEU A 71 -7.72 -3.36 0.75
C LEU A 71 -8.41 -2.10 1.30
N TYR A 72 -9.74 -2.09 1.34
CA TYR A 72 -10.51 -0.94 1.82
C TYR A 72 -10.28 -0.67 3.30
N GLY A 73 -10.20 -1.70 4.14
CA GLY A 73 -9.85 -1.53 5.54
C GLY A 73 -8.46 -0.92 5.71
N LEU A 74 -7.46 -1.46 5.00
CA LEU A 74 -6.09 -0.93 5.01
C LEU A 74 -6.02 0.52 4.53
N MET A 75 -6.77 0.90 3.49
CA MET A 75 -6.85 2.29 3.00
C MET A 75 -7.32 3.28 4.07
N LYS A 76 -8.15 2.84 5.02
CA LYS A 76 -8.63 3.67 6.12
C LYS A 76 -7.68 3.70 7.32
N VAL A 77 -7.04 2.58 7.64
CA VAL A 77 -6.22 2.47 8.85
C VAL A 77 -4.76 2.86 8.66
N ILE A 78 -4.22 2.74 7.45
CA ILE A 78 -2.82 3.06 7.16
C ILE A 78 -2.54 4.57 7.28
N PRO A 79 -3.37 5.48 6.75
CA PRO A 79 -3.17 6.92 6.95
C PRO A 79 -2.97 7.28 8.42
N GLY A 80 -1.94 8.08 8.70
CA GLY A 80 -1.54 8.48 10.04
C GLY A 80 -0.35 7.69 10.60
N HIS A 81 -0.04 6.51 10.06
CA HIS A 81 1.13 5.73 10.45
C HIS A 81 2.40 6.17 9.73
N ARG A 82 3.55 5.89 10.35
CA ARG A 82 4.86 6.04 9.73
C ARG A 82 5.17 4.81 8.87
N THR A 83 5.99 4.99 7.84
CA THR A 83 6.32 3.93 6.87
C THR A 83 6.91 2.67 7.53
N TYR A 84 7.71 2.83 8.59
CA TYR A 84 8.30 1.69 9.33
C TYR A 84 7.27 0.91 10.18
N GLU A 85 6.13 1.53 10.51
CA GLU A 85 5.05 0.90 11.28
C GLU A 85 4.21 -0.05 10.42
N ILE A 86 4.36 0.01 9.10
CA ILE A 86 3.67 -0.85 8.14
C ILE A 86 4.39 -2.20 8.07
N ASN A 87 4.03 -3.10 8.99
CA ASN A 87 4.57 -4.45 9.07
C ASN A 87 3.61 -5.38 9.82
N LEU A 88 3.79 -6.69 9.66
CA LEU A 88 2.90 -7.71 10.25
C LEU A 88 2.97 -7.80 11.78
N SER A 89 4.09 -7.39 12.38
CA SER A 89 4.24 -7.40 13.85
C SER A 89 3.53 -6.24 14.54
N ASN A 90 2.98 -5.30 13.78
CA ASN A 90 2.21 -4.19 14.33
C ASN A 90 0.79 -4.62 14.69
N ASN A 91 0.63 -5.09 15.93
CA ASN A 91 -0.68 -5.51 16.46
C ASN A 91 -1.69 -4.35 16.53
N ASP A 92 -1.23 -3.13 16.84
CA ASP A 92 -2.10 -1.95 16.87
C ASP A 92 -2.74 -1.68 15.50
N LEU A 93 -1.99 -1.90 14.40
CA LEU A 93 -2.51 -1.77 13.05
C LEU A 93 -3.58 -2.83 12.77
N LYS A 94 -3.37 -4.08 13.20
CA LYS A 94 -4.34 -5.16 13.06
C LYS A 94 -5.60 -4.90 13.88
N GLU A 95 -5.47 -4.44 15.12
CA GLU A 95 -6.60 -4.09 15.99
C GLU A 95 -7.42 -2.93 15.41
N LYS A 96 -6.75 -1.88 14.90
CA LYS A 96 -7.42 -0.78 14.20
C LYS A 96 -8.15 -1.28 12.95
N PHE A 97 -7.54 -2.18 12.18
CA PHE A 97 -8.17 -2.79 11.02
C PHE A 97 -9.48 -3.49 11.40
N ILE A 98 -9.45 -4.38 12.41
CA ILE A 98 -10.63 -5.10 12.88
C ILE A 98 -11.72 -4.13 13.34
N LYS A 99 -11.33 -3.09 14.09
CA LYS A 99 -12.27 -2.08 14.59
C LYS A 99 -12.91 -1.25 13.47
N GLU A 100 -12.15 -0.91 12.43
CA GLU A 100 -12.63 -0.07 11.32
C GLU A 100 -13.47 -0.84 10.31
N THR A 101 -13.20 -2.13 10.11
CA THR A 101 -13.94 -2.97 9.17
C THR A 101 -15.11 -3.68 9.80
N GLU A 102 -15.08 -3.94 11.12
CA GLU A 102 -16.02 -4.82 11.82
C GLU A 102 -16.08 -6.23 11.21
N ILE A 103 -14.99 -6.69 10.59
CA ILE A 103 -14.88 -8.00 9.95
C ILE A 103 -14.06 -8.95 10.83
N ASP A 104 -14.55 -10.19 10.97
CA ASP A 104 -13.82 -11.26 11.63
C ASP A 104 -12.57 -11.65 10.84
N MET A 105 -11.45 -11.83 11.55
CA MET A 105 -10.18 -12.25 10.96
C MET A 105 -10.12 -13.78 10.84
N ASP A 106 -10.96 -14.34 9.96
CA ASP A 106 -10.86 -15.74 9.54
C ASP A 106 -9.59 -16.00 8.67
N GLU A 107 -9.36 -17.25 8.28
CA GLU A 107 -8.14 -17.64 7.54
C GLU A 107 -7.98 -16.87 6.22
N GLU A 108 -9.07 -16.67 5.48
CA GLU A 108 -9.10 -15.92 4.22
C GLU A 108 -8.78 -14.43 4.48
N MET A 109 -9.48 -13.79 5.42
CA MET A 109 -9.25 -12.38 5.73
C MET A 109 -7.82 -12.13 6.24
N ILE A 110 -7.29 -13.03 7.08
CA ILE A 110 -5.88 -12.96 7.52
C ILE A 110 -4.95 -13.03 6.33
N PHE A 111 -5.16 -13.98 5.42
CA PHE A 111 -4.31 -14.14 4.24
C PHE A 111 -4.27 -12.88 3.37
N HIS A 112 -5.42 -12.28 3.05
CA HIS A 112 -5.47 -11.06 2.24
C HIS A 112 -4.90 -9.84 2.98
N TYR A 113 -5.23 -9.65 4.25
CA TYR A 113 -4.66 -8.58 5.07
C TYR A 113 -3.14 -8.66 5.10
N GLU A 114 -2.58 -9.83 5.42
CA GLU A 114 -1.14 -10.01 5.51
C GLU A 114 -0.46 -9.83 4.15
N THR A 115 -1.05 -10.34 3.08
CA THR A 115 -0.42 -10.26 1.76
C THR A 115 -0.33 -8.81 1.28
N ILE A 116 -1.41 -8.04 1.39
CA ILE A 116 -1.41 -6.62 1.02
C ILE A 116 -0.44 -5.84 1.93
N LEU A 117 -0.42 -6.12 3.23
CA LEU A 117 0.46 -5.44 4.18
C LEU A 117 1.95 -5.76 3.92
N ARG A 118 2.29 -7.00 3.55
CA ARG A 118 3.65 -7.38 3.12
C ARG A 118 4.05 -6.64 1.84
N MET A 119 3.17 -6.59 0.85
CA MET A 119 3.42 -5.85 -0.40
C MET A 119 3.73 -4.39 -0.13
N LEU A 120 2.91 -3.74 0.71
CA LEU A 120 3.15 -2.36 1.15
C LEU A 120 4.50 -2.22 1.86
N ALA A 121 4.78 -3.08 2.84
CA ALA A 121 6.02 -3.04 3.61
C ALA A 121 7.26 -3.18 2.71
N ASP A 122 7.23 -4.10 1.74
CA ASP A 122 8.34 -4.33 0.80
C ASP A 122 8.60 -3.11 -0.09
N ILE A 123 7.54 -2.43 -0.52
CA ILE A 123 7.64 -1.25 -1.38
C ILE A 123 8.13 -0.03 -0.59
N LEU A 124 7.70 0.08 0.66
CA LEU A 124 8.19 1.12 1.55
C LEU A 124 9.67 0.90 1.93
N LYS A 125 10.13 -0.36 2.04
CA LYS A 125 11.54 -0.72 2.31
C LYS A 125 12.48 -0.63 1.11
N LYS A 126 12.02 -0.99 -0.10
CA LYS A 126 12.87 -1.04 -1.30
C LYS A 126 13.47 0.30 -1.71
N ASP A 127 12.92 1.40 -1.22
CA ASP A 127 13.30 2.76 -1.62
C ASP A 127 14.10 3.52 -0.55
N ASN A 128 14.78 2.82 0.39
CA ASN A 128 15.68 3.39 1.43
C ASN A 128 16.01 4.89 1.24
N ILE A 129 15.23 5.73 1.93
CA ILE A 129 15.68 7.02 2.46
C ILE A 129 16.45 6.70 3.74
#